data_AF-A0A338P6M4-F1
#
_entry.id   AF-A0A338P6M4-F1
#
_cell.length_a   1.000
_cell.length_b   1.000
_cell.length_c   1.000
_cell.angle_alpha   90.00
_cell.angle_beta   90.00
_cell.angle_gamma   90.00
#
_symmetry.space_group_name_H-M   'P 1'
#
loop_
_entity.id
_entity.type
_entity.pdbx_description
1 polymer ?
#
loop_
_entity_poly.entity_id
_entity_poly.type
_entity_poly.pdbx_seq_one_letter_code
_entity_poly.pdbx_strand_id
1 'polypeptide(L)'
;MMHSVQRAHKHSGEEERRKMCACQIKCRMEGLLHYINPAHAISLLSALNEERLKGQLCDVLLIVGDQKFRAHKNVLAASSEYFQSLFTNKENEAQTVFQLDFCEPDAFDNVLNYIYSSSLFVEKGSLAAVQELGYSLGISFLTNIVAKAPQAPFPACPNRKRVPVEDDETSSQKRSVIVCQGRSEVPGKASGPAMQDLSHTARASPSASVKT
;
A
#
# COMPACT_ATOMS: atom_id res chain seq x y z
N MET A 1 -54.44 -9.25 -25.03
CA MET A 1 -53.55 -10.04 -25.90
C MET A 1 -52.56 -9.19 -26.70
N MET A 2 -52.88 -7.96 -27.13
CA MET A 2 -51.95 -7.14 -27.95
C MET A 2 -50.72 -6.58 -27.19
N HIS A 3 -50.78 -6.38 -25.88
CA HIS A 3 -49.63 -5.88 -25.09
C HIS A 3 -48.50 -6.91 -24.88
N SER A 4 -48.78 -8.21 -24.96
CA SER A 4 -47.77 -9.27 -24.74
C SER A 4 -46.87 -9.48 -25.96
N VAL A 5 -47.38 -9.22 -27.17
CA VAL A 5 -46.64 -9.37 -28.43
C VAL A 5 -45.64 -8.22 -28.62
N GLN A 6 -46.01 -6.98 -28.27
CA GLN A 6 -45.11 -5.83 -28.33
C GLN A 6 -43.87 -5.96 -27.43
N ARG A 7 -44.01 -6.64 -26.28
CA ARG A 7 -42.91 -6.85 -25.31
C ARG A 7 -41.89 -7.86 -25.81
N ALA A 8 -42.35 -8.92 -26.48
CA ALA A 8 -41.48 -9.94 -27.07
C ALA A 8 -40.64 -9.39 -28.24
N HIS A 9 -41.23 -8.56 -29.11
CA HIS A 9 -40.50 -7.91 -30.20
C HIS A 9 -39.45 -6.90 -29.71
N LYS A 10 -39.73 -6.19 -28.60
CA LYS A 10 -38.76 -5.25 -28.00
C LYS A 10 -37.56 -5.98 -27.35
N HIS A 11 -37.80 -7.14 -26.72
CA HIS A 11 -36.76 -7.96 -26.10
C HIS A 11 -35.86 -8.66 -27.15
N SER A 12 -36.45 -9.09 -28.27
CA SER A 12 -35.71 -9.66 -29.41
C SER A 12 -34.73 -8.65 -30.02
N GLY A 13 -35.13 -7.38 -30.18
CA GLY A 13 -34.28 -6.35 -30.77
C GLY A 13 -33.15 -5.83 -29.88
N GLU A 14 -33.25 -5.95 -28.56
CA GLU A 14 -32.15 -5.64 -27.63
C GLU A 14 -31.13 -6.78 -27.53
N GLU A 15 -31.60 -8.03 -27.59
CA GLU A 15 -30.75 -9.21 -27.63
C GLU A 15 -29.97 -9.32 -28.96
N GLU A 16 -30.62 -9.00 -30.10
CA GLU A 16 -29.98 -8.90 -31.41
C GLU A 16 -28.87 -7.84 -31.41
N ARG A 17 -29.10 -6.68 -30.76
CA ARG A 17 -28.10 -5.61 -30.62
C ARG A 17 -26.94 -5.98 -29.69
N ARG A 18 -27.20 -6.74 -28.61
CA ARG A 18 -26.16 -7.31 -27.74
C ARG A 18 -25.32 -8.35 -28.49
N LYS A 19 -25.96 -9.22 -29.28
CA LYS A 19 -25.28 -10.21 -30.14
C LYS A 19 -24.50 -9.55 -31.27
N MET A 20 -25.03 -8.49 -31.88
CA MET A 20 -24.35 -7.70 -32.92
C MET A 20 -23.13 -6.95 -32.36
N CYS A 21 -23.23 -6.31 -31.19
CA CYS A 21 -22.10 -5.69 -30.51
C CYS A 21 -21.02 -6.73 -30.11
N ALA A 22 -21.43 -7.89 -29.60
CA ALA A 22 -20.52 -8.99 -29.27
C ALA A 22 -19.83 -9.61 -30.51
N CYS A 23 -20.53 -9.68 -31.64
CA CYS A 23 -19.98 -10.11 -32.93
C CYS A 23 -19.02 -9.05 -33.51
N GLN A 24 -19.35 -7.77 -33.41
CA GLN A 24 -18.48 -6.66 -33.83
C GLN A 24 -17.19 -6.57 -33.01
N ILE A 25 -17.26 -6.82 -31.69
CA ILE A 25 -16.09 -6.92 -30.82
C ILE A 25 -15.25 -8.16 -31.19
N LYS A 26 -15.88 -9.32 -31.44
CA LYS A 26 -15.17 -10.52 -31.93
C LYS A 26 -14.44 -10.28 -33.27
N CYS A 27 -15.07 -9.62 -34.24
CA CYS A 27 -14.44 -9.31 -35.53
C CYS A 27 -13.33 -8.24 -35.42
N ARG A 28 -13.35 -7.38 -34.40
CA ARG A 28 -12.31 -6.33 -34.21
C ARG A 28 -11.05 -6.85 -33.48
N MET A 29 -11.09 -8.05 -32.93
CA MET A 29 -9.96 -8.68 -32.22
C MET A 29 -9.16 -9.63 -33.09
N GLU A 30 -9.51 -9.79 -34.38
CA GLU A 30 -8.68 -10.54 -35.33
C GLU A 30 -7.31 -9.85 -35.48
N GLY A 31 -6.24 -10.55 -35.12
CA GLY A 31 -4.87 -10.05 -35.15
C GLY A 31 -4.35 -9.38 -33.87
N LEU A 32 -5.14 -9.33 -32.78
CA LEU A 32 -4.67 -8.79 -31.50
C LEU A 32 -4.10 -9.89 -30.59
N LEU A 33 -2.94 -9.60 -29.96
CA LEU A 33 -2.35 -10.43 -28.92
C LEU A 33 -2.82 -9.94 -27.54
N HIS A 34 -3.35 -10.85 -26.72
CA HIS A 34 -3.79 -10.57 -25.36
C HIS A 34 -2.81 -11.13 -24.35
N TYR A 35 -2.24 -10.27 -23.50
CA TYR A 35 -1.33 -10.64 -22.41
C TYR A 35 -1.95 -10.25 -21.06
N ILE A 36 -1.94 -11.16 -20.09
CA ILE A 36 -2.42 -10.92 -18.73
C ILE A 36 -1.26 -11.16 -17.77
N ASN A 37 -1.02 -10.21 -16.86
CA ASN A 37 -0.11 -10.40 -15.73
C ASN A 37 -0.93 -10.52 -14.43
N PRO A 38 -1.17 -11.74 -13.93
CA PRO A 38 -1.98 -11.94 -12.72
C PRO A 38 -1.30 -11.39 -11.45
N ALA A 39 0.02 -11.20 -11.45
CA ALA A 39 0.74 -10.67 -10.30
C ALA A 39 0.66 -9.14 -10.18
N HIS A 40 0.23 -8.44 -11.23
CA HIS A 40 0.29 -6.97 -11.27
C HIS A 40 -0.46 -6.30 -10.11
N ALA A 41 -1.68 -6.75 -9.80
CA ALA A 41 -2.49 -6.18 -8.72
C ALA A 41 -1.84 -6.35 -7.34
N ILE A 42 -1.26 -7.53 -7.08
CA ILE A 42 -0.59 -7.83 -5.80
C ILE A 42 0.69 -6.98 -5.68
N SER A 43 1.50 -6.92 -6.73
CA SER A 43 2.73 -6.11 -6.73
C SER A 43 2.43 -4.61 -6.58
N LEU A 44 1.38 -4.11 -7.24
CA LEU A 44 0.95 -2.72 -7.10
C LEU A 44 0.50 -2.42 -5.67
N LEU A 45 -0.33 -3.27 -5.08
CA LEU A 45 -0.81 -3.08 -3.71
C LEU A 45 0.34 -3.12 -2.70
N SER A 46 1.29 -4.03 -2.88
CA SER A 46 2.51 -4.10 -2.07
C SER A 46 3.32 -2.81 -2.15
N ALA A 47 3.53 -2.25 -3.35
CA ALA A 47 4.25 -1.00 -3.53
C ALA A 47 3.54 0.19 -2.84
N LEU A 48 2.21 0.29 -2.99
CA LEU A 48 1.39 1.32 -2.32
C LEU A 48 1.46 1.21 -0.79
N ASN A 49 1.53 -0.02 -0.26
CA ASN A 49 1.69 -0.24 1.18
C ASN A 49 3.08 0.22 1.67
N GLU A 50 4.14 -0.04 0.91
CA GLU A 50 5.49 0.46 1.23
C GLU A 50 5.56 1.99 1.22
N GLU A 51 4.96 2.63 0.22
CA GLU A 51 4.89 4.10 0.13
C GLU A 51 4.14 4.66 1.35
N ARG A 52 3.01 4.05 1.73
CA ARG A 52 2.25 4.42 2.93
C ARG A 52 3.11 4.35 4.20
N LEU A 53 3.80 3.23 4.41
CA LEU A 53 4.65 3.02 5.59
C LEU A 53 5.83 4.01 5.65
N LYS A 54 6.33 4.45 4.49
CA LYS A 54 7.34 5.52 4.37
C LYS A 54 6.74 6.93 4.44
N GLY A 55 5.42 7.07 4.43
CA GLY A 55 4.70 8.35 4.37
C GLY A 55 4.87 9.08 3.04
N GLN A 56 5.26 8.37 1.97
CA GLN A 56 5.44 8.91 0.63
C GLN A 56 4.09 8.97 -0.09
N LEU A 57 3.87 10.02 -0.89
CA LEU A 57 2.66 10.25 -1.69
C LEU A 57 1.33 10.27 -0.91
N CYS A 58 1.38 10.14 0.42
CA CYS A 58 0.22 10.21 1.29
C CYS A 58 -0.35 11.64 1.31
N ASP A 59 -1.57 11.78 0.84
CA ASP A 59 -2.34 13.02 0.70
C ASP A 59 -3.44 13.16 1.77
N VAL A 60 -3.51 12.21 2.70
CA VAL A 60 -4.42 12.26 3.86
C VAL A 60 -3.77 11.75 5.14
N LEU A 61 -4.12 12.39 6.25
CA LEU A 61 -3.83 12.00 7.62
C LEU A 61 -5.14 11.74 8.36
N LEU A 62 -5.36 10.52 8.82
CA LEU A 62 -6.51 10.14 9.62
C LEU A 62 -6.11 10.11 11.09
N ILE A 63 -6.90 10.73 11.95
CA ILE A 63 -6.71 10.74 13.39
C ILE A 63 -7.82 9.89 14.00
N VAL A 64 -7.44 8.86 14.76
CA VAL A 64 -8.35 7.95 15.45
C VAL A 64 -7.88 7.87 16.89
N GLY A 65 -8.69 8.34 17.82
CA GLY A 65 -8.25 8.55 19.20
C GLY A 65 -7.01 9.45 19.25
N ASP A 66 -5.92 8.93 19.79
CA ASP A 66 -4.61 9.59 19.89
C ASP A 66 -3.61 9.19 18.78
N GLN A 67 -3.99 8.28 17.89
CA GLN A 67 -3.13 7.74 16.84
C GLN A 67 -3.34 8.45 15.50
N LYS A 68 -2.26 8.49 14.70
CA LYS A 68 -2.22 9.17 13.39
C LYS A 68 -1.84 8.19 12.29
N PHE A 69 -2.66 8.11 11.27
CA PHE A 69 -2.50 7.19 10.14
C PHE A 69 -2.35 7.98 8.84
N ARG A 70 -1.17 7.90 8.21
CA ARG A 70 -0.97 8.42 6.86
C ARG A 70 -1.51 7.41 5.84
N ALA A 71 -2.20 7.90 4.83
CA ALA A 71 -2.77 7.07 3.78
C ALA A 71 -2.92 7.84 2.46
N HIS A 72 -3.44 7.14 1.45
CA HIS A 72 -3.74 7.67 0.13
C HIS A 72 -5.26 7.72 -0.08
N LYS A 73 -5.80 8.90 -0.39
CA LYS A 73 -7.25 9.11 -0.58
C LYS A 73 -7.82 8.17 -1.63
N ASN A 74 -7.11 7.97 -2.74
CA ASN A 74 -7.54 7.11 -3.85
C ASN A 74 -7.68 5.63 -3.44
N VAL A 75 -6.73 5.08 -2.67
CA VAL A 75 -6.77 3.69 -2.20
C VAL A 75 -7.93 3.49 -1.22
N LEU A 76 -8.09 4.43 -0.28
CA LEU A 76 -9.20 4.40 0.67
C LEU A 76 -10.56 4.51 -0.04
N ALA A 77 -10.73 5.47 -0.94
CA ALA A 77 -11.97 5.67 -1.70
C ALA A 77 -12.30 4.48 -2.62
N ALA A 78 -11.30 3.82 -3.20
CA ALA A 78 -11.52 2.62 -4.01
C ALA A 78 -11.95 1.41 -3.15
N SER A 79 -11.62 1.41 -1.87
CA SER A 79 -11.84 0.27 -0.96
C SER A 79 -13.06 0.44 -0.05
N SER A 80 -13.59 1.66 0.08
CA SER A 80 -14.61 2.03 1.06
C SER A 80 -15.55 3.11 0.53
N GLU A 81 -16.85 2.83 0.58
CA GLU A 81 -17.91 3.77 0.19
C GLU A 81 -17.94 5.01 1.09
N TYR A 82 -17.64 4.84 2.39
CA TYR A 82 -17.52 5.94 3.34
C TYR A 82 -16.42 6.91 2.92
N PHE A 83 -15.20 6.43 2.68
CA PHE A 83 -14.08 7.29 2.29
C PHE A 83 -14.27 7.90 0.90
N GLN A 84 -14.90 7.17 -0.03
CA GLN A 84 -15.26 7.71 -1.33
C GLN A 84 -16.17 8.94 -1.16
N SER A 85 -17.26 8.81 -0.39
CA SER A 85 -18.18 9.90 -0.11
C SER A 85 -17.51 11.05 0.64
N LEU A 86 -16.66 10.72 1.63
CA LEU A 86 -15.94 11.70 2.44
C LEU A 86 -15.01 12.58 1.60
N PHE A 87 -14.24 11.99 0.69
CA PHE A 87 -13.23 12.72 -0.10
C PHE A 87 -13.78 13.36 -1.37
N THR A 88 -14.94 12.93 -1.86
CA THR A 88 -15.61 13.55 -3.01
C THR A 88 -16.58 14.66 -2.62
N ASN A 89 -16.84 14.83 -1.31
CA ASN A 89 -17.58 15.99 -0.82
C ASN A 89 -16.75 17.27 -1.08
N LYS A 90 -17.37 18.25 -1.75
CA LYS A 90 -16.76 19.54 -2.09
C LYS A 90 -16.22 20.30 -0.89
N GLU A 91 -16.86 20.16 0.27
CA GLU A 91 -16.42 20.80 1.51
C GLU A 91 -15.05 20.26 1.99
N ASN A 92 -14.73 19.02 1.61
CA ASN A 92 -13.54 18.30 2.05
C ASN A 92 -12.45 18.20 0.97
N GLU A 93 -12.64 18.83 -0.18
CA GLU A 93 -11.76 18.69 -1.35
C GLU A 93 -10.30 19.06 -1.01
N ALA A 94 -10.11 20.19 -0.34
CA ALA A 94 -8.80 20.67 0.11
C ALA A 94 -8.37 20.12 1.48
N GLN A 95 -9.24 19.41 2.20
CA GLN A 95 -8.96 18.90 3.53
C GLN A 95 -8.03 17.69 3.46
N THR A 96 -6.95 17.71 4.26
CA THR A 96 -5.93 16.66 4.29
C THR A 96 -5.86 15.94 5.64
N VAL A 97 -6.58 16.42 6.66
CA VAL A 97 -6.62 15.81 8.00
C VAL A 97 -8.06 15.53 8.36
N PHE A 98 -8.39 14.28 8.73
CA PHE A 98 -9.73 13.88 9.14
C PHE A 98 -9.70 13.16 10.47
N GLN A 99 -10.65 13.49 11.35
CA GLN A 99 -10.85 12.83 12.62
C GLN A 99 -11.94 11.76 12.46
N LEU A 100 -11.69 10.54 12.95
CA LEU A 100 -12.66 9.44 12.95
C LEU A 100 -12.98 9.07 14.40
N ASP A 101 -14.12 9.55 14.90
CA ASP A 101 -14.53 9.39 16.32
C ASP A 101 -15.46 8.20 16.56
N PHE A 102 -15.71 7.38 15.55
CA PHE A 102 -16.65 6.25 15.60
C PHE A 102 -15.95 4.89 15.72
N CYS A 103 -14.63 4.86 15.91
CA CYS A 103 -13.86 3.62 15.96
C CYS A 103 -12.63 3.72 16.88
N GLU A 104 -12.21 2.56 17.36
CA GLU A 104 -11.00 2.44 18.17
C GLU A 104 -9.75 2.33 17.27
N PRO A 105 -8.60 2.87 17.72
CA PRO A 105 -7.36 2.87 16.92
C PRO A 105 -6.92 1.48 16.46
N ASP A 106 -7.00 0.47 17.33
CA ASP A 106 -6.58 -0.90 17.01
C ASP A 106 -7.48 -1.56 15.96
N ALA A 107 -8.79 -1.30 16.02
CA ALA A 107 -9.71 -1.79 15.00
C ALA A 107 -9.44 -1.10 13.65
N PHE A 108 -9.17 0.20 13.68
CA PHE A 108 -8.84 0.95 12.47
C PHE A 108 -7.52 0.50 11.84
N ASP A 109 -6.47 0.26 12.64
CA ASP A 109 -5.18 -0.23 12.13
C ASP A 109 -5.34 -1.59 11.41
N ASN A 110 -6.11 -2.52 12.00
CA ASN A 110 -6.44 -3.80 11.37
C ASN A 110 -7.13 -3.62 10.01
N VAL A 111 -8.12 -2.72 9.92
CA VAL A 111 -8.84 -2.45 8.67
C VAL A 111 -7.92 -1.77 7.65
N LEU A 112 -7.09 -0.81 8.07
CA LEU A 112 -6.15 -0.13 7.19
C LEU A 112 -5.11 -1.11 6.63
N ASN A 113 -4.57 -2.00 7.46
CA ASN A 113 -3.66 -3.05 7.03
C ASN A 113 -4.34 -4.03 6.07
N TYR A 114 -5.62 -4.36 6.27
CA TYR A 114 -6.40 -5.12 5.30
C TYR A 114 -6.52 -4.40 3.96
N ILE A 115 -6.85 -3.10 3.95
CA ILE A 115 -6.97 -2.30 2.71
C ILE A 115 -5.67 -2.35 1.91
N TYR A 116 -4.51 -2.26 2.57
CA TYR A 116 -3.20 -2.21 1.92
C TYR A 116 -2.49 -3.56 1.74
N SER A 117 -3.06 -4.67 2.20
CA SER A 117 -2.44 -5.99 2.05
C SER A 117 -3.37 -7.07 1.51
N SER A 118 -4.67 -6.78 1.38
CA SER A 118 -5.73 -7.75 1.10
C SER A 118 -5.83 -8.90 2.11
N SER A 119 -5.15 -8.78 3.25
CA SER A 119 -5.09 -9.79 4.31
C SER A 119 -5.43 -9.19 5.66
N LEU A 120 -6.21 -9.91 6.46
CA LEU A 120 -6.58 -9.48 7.80
C LEU A 120 -5.99 -10.46 8.82
N PHE A 121 -5.16 -9.93 9.72
CA PHE A 121 -4.66 -10.64 10.89
C PHE A 121 -5.27 -9.96 12.12
N VAL A 122 -6.26 -10.61 12.73
CA VAL A 122 -7.00 -10.04 13.86
C VAL A 122 -7.17 -11.09 14.94
N GLU A 123 -7.06 -10.67 16.21
CA GLU A 123 -7.36 -11.54 17.34
C GLU A 123 -8.86 -11.85 17.41
N LYS A 124 -9.21 -13.03 17.93
CA LYS A 124 -10.61 -13.44 18.04
C LYS A 124 -11.46 -12.46 18.87
N GLY A 125 -10.86 -11.81 19.88
CA GLY A 125 -11.53 -10.82 20.70
C GLY A 125 -11.88 -9.52 19.96
N SER A 126 -11.07 -9.14 18.96
CA SER A 126 -11.22 -7.89 18.20
C SER A 126 -12.05 -8.04 16.93
N LEU A 127 -12.43 -9.28 16.57
CA LEU A 127 -13.13 -9.58 15.33
C LEU A 127 -14.49 -8.87 15.22
N ALA A 128 -15.22 -8.75 16.33
CA ALA A 128 -16.50 -8.04 16.37
C ALA A 128 -16.33 -6.55 16.06
N ALA A 129 -15.36 -5.89 16.70
CA ALA A 129 -15.05 -4.48 16.47
C ALA A 129 -14.63 -4.21 15.01
N VAL A 130 -13.82 -5.11 14.42
CA VAL A 130 -13.44 -5.00 13.00
C VAL A 130 -14.64 -5.20 12.07
N GLN A 131 -15.56 -6.11 12.39
CA GLN A 131 -16.79 -6.29 11.60
C GLN A 131 -17.68 -5.05 11.66
N GLU A 132 -17.92 -4.50 12.86
CA GLU A 132 -18.70 -3.27 13.06
C GLU A 132 -18.09 -2.10 12.30
N LEU A 133 -16.76 -1.94 12.38
CA LEU A 133 -16.06 -0.92 11.61
C LEU A 133 -16.18 -1.16 10.09
N GLY A 134 -16.11 -2.41 9.65
CA GLY A 134 -16.34 -2.80 8.26
C GLY A 134 -17.72 -2.37 7.74
N TYR A 135 -18.76 -2.46 8.58
CA TYR A 135 -20.09 -1.92 8.26
C TYR A 135 -20.07 -0.40 8.14
N SER A 136 -19.53 0.31 9.13
CA SER A 136 -19.47 1.78 9.14
C SER A 136 -18.69 2.35 7.95
N LEU A 137 -17.62 1.66 7.53
CA LEU A 137 -16.80 2.06 6.38
C LEU A 137 -17.34 1.57 5.03
N GLY A 138 -18.38 0.73 5.00
CA GLY A 138 -18.92 0.18 3.75
C GLY A 138 -17.94 -0.75 3.03
N ILE A 139 -17.20 -1.59 3.77
CA ILE A 139 -16.23 -2.54 3.19
C ILE A 139 -16.85 -3.94 3.18
N SER A 140 -17.39 -4.36 2.03
CA SER A 140 -18.25 -5.56 1.92
C SER A 140 -17.61 -6.87 2.39
N PHE A 141 -16.29 -7.03 2.30
CA PHE A 141 -15.62 -8.23 2.80
C PHE A 141 -15.66 -8.34 4.33
N LEU A 142 -15.55 -7.20 5.02
CA LEU A 142 -15.45 -7.13 6.47
C LEU A 142 -16.80 -7.24 7.16
N THR A 143 -17.90 -6.87 6.49
CA THR A 143 -19.26 -6.91 7.07
C THR A 143 -19.72 -8.31 7.48
N ASN A 144 -19.17 -9.37 6.88
CA ASN A 144 -19.55 -10.75 7.17
C ASN A 144 -18.35 -11.63 7.51
N ILE A 145 -17.35 -11.05 8.19
CA ILE A 145 -16.11 -11.76 8.46
C ILE A 145 -16.24 -12.79 9.57
N VAL A 146 -17.14 -12.58 10.55
CA VAL A 146 -17.36 -13.53 11.66
C VAL A 146 -17.98 -14.84 11.18
N ALA A 147 -18.76 -14.84 10.09
CA ALA A 147 -19.31 -16.06 9.51
C ALA A 147 -18.37 -16.77 8.52
N LYS A 148 -17.25 -16.12 8.14
CA LYS A 148 -16.25 -16.73 7.25
C LYS A 148 -15.31 -17.61 8.06
N ALA A 149 -15.09 -18.83 7.59
CA ALA A 149 -14.04 -19.68 8.15
C ALA A 149 -12.66 -19.02 7.91
N PRO A 150 -11.81 -18.90 8.94
CA PRO A 150 -10.43 -18.49 8.74
C PRO A 150 -9.75 -19.42 7.75
N GLN A 151 -9.02 -18.87 6.78
CA GLN A 151 -8.08 -19.66 6.00
C GLN A 151 -7.01 -20.16 6.96
N ALA A 152 -6.65 -21.46 6.87
CA ALA A 152 -5.86 -22.21 7.83
C ALA A 152 -4.63 -21.45 8.41
N PRO A 153 -4.18 -21.78 9.63
CA PRO A 153 -3.03 -21.12 10.25
C PRO A 153 -1.81 -21.26 9.34
N PHE A 154 -1.05 -20.18 9.21
CA PHE A 154 0.20 -19.99 8.45
C PHE A 154 0.86 -21.25 7.87
N PRO A 155 1.38 -21.22 6.61
CA PRO A 155 2.42 -22.17 6.25
C PRO A 155 3.54 -22.03 7.29
N ALA A 156 3.80 -23.10 8.03
CA ALA A 156 4.90 -23.14 8.99
C ALA A 156 6.15 -22.58 8.31
N CYS A 157 6.80 -21.60 8.94
CA CYS A 157 8.11 -21.14 8.52
C CYS A 157 8.96 -22.38 8.22
N PRO A 158 9.55 -22.54 7.02
CA PRO A 158 10.46 -23.64 6.76
C PRO A 158 11.54 -23.56 7.83
N ASN A 159 11.64 -24.62 8.64
CA ASN A 159 12.61 -24.79 9.70
C ASN A 159 13.90 -24.03 9.39
N ARG A 160 14.24 -23.03 10.20
CA ARG A 160 15.61 -22.52 10.29
C ARG A 160 16.42 -23.72 10.80
N LYS A 161 16.93 -24.54 9.87
CA LYS A 161 17.89 -25.61 10.20
C LYS A 161 19.00 -24.91 10.97
N ARG A 162 19.07 -25.25 12.25
CA ARG A 162 20.11 -24.82 13.17
C ARG A 162 21.44 -25.12 12.48
N VAL A 163 22.19 -24.07 12.15
CA VAL A 163 23.53 -24.14 11.58
C VAL A 163 24.39 -24.93 12.57
N PRO A 164 24.99 -26.07 12.19
CA PRO A 164 26.12 -26.59 12.93
C PRO A 164 27.23 -25.56 12.80
N VAL A 165 27.66 -25.01 13.93
CA VAL A 165 28.88 -24.21 14.02
C VAL A 165 30.02 -25.18 13.70
N GLU A 166 30.54 -25.11 12.49
CA GLU A 166 31.86 -25.61 12.17
C GLU A 166 32.76 -24.39 12.06
N ASP A 167 33.68 -24.32 13.01
CA ASP A 167 34.78 -23.36 13.08
C ASP A 167 35.69 -23.65 11.88
N ASP A 168 35.76 -22.74 10.90
CA ASP A 168 36.93 -22.68 10.03
C ASP A 168 37.17 -21.26 9.51
N GLU A 169 38.46 -20.96 9.51
CA GLU A 169 39.10 -19.67 9.37
C GLU A 169 39.14 -19.22 7.89
N THR A 170 39.35 -17.91 7.71
CA THR A 170 39.85 -17.29 6.48
C THR A 170 38.92 -17.05 5.26
N SER A 171 38.98 -15.80 4.78
CA SER A 171 38.74 -15.31 3.41
C SER A 171 37.34 -14.78 3.03
N SER A 172 37.14 -13.49 3.33
CA SER A 172 36.77 -12.42 2.39
C SER A 172 35.75 -12.66 1.26
N GLN A 173 34.72 -11.81 1.29
CA GLN A 173 34.00 -11.17 0.18
C GLN A 173 32.95 -11.98 -0.60
N LYS A 174 31.71 -11.47 -0.58
CA LYS A 174 30.83 -11.29 -1.77
C LYS A 174 29.58 -10.48 -1.41
N ARG A 175 29.70 -9.15 -1.44
CA ARG A 175 28.57 -8.23 -1.65
C ARG A 175 28.80 -7.60 -3.02
N SER A 176 28.02 -8.02 -4.01
CA SER A 176 28.09 -7.48 -5.37
C SER A 176 27.54 -6.04 -5.35
N VAL A 177 28.44 -5.08 -5.50
CA VAL A 177 28.12 -3.68 -5.84
C VAL A 177 28.25 -3.53 -7.35
N ILE A 178 27.24 -2.94 -7.99
CA ILE A 178 27.26 -2.61 -9.42
C ILE A 178 28.24 -1.44 -9.59
N VAL A 179 29.36 -1.68 -10.27
CA VAL A 179 30.36 -0.64 -10.61
C VAL A 179 30.29 -0.37 -12.11
N CYS A 180 29.85 0.83 -12.48
CA CYS A 180 30.07 1.40 -13.79
C CYS A 180 31.57 1.67 -13.97
N GLN A 181 32.21 1.10 -14.98
CA GLN A 181 33.59 1.42 -15.34
C GLN A 181 33.66 2.09 -16.72
N GLY A 182 33.87 3.41 -16.69
CA GLY A 182 34.48 4.16 -17.78
C GLY A 182 36.00 3.93 -17.81
N ARG A 183 36.57 4.04 -19.01
CA ARG A 183 37.91 3.62 -19.40
C ARG A 183 39.01 4.59 -18.89
N SER A 184 40.14 4.02 -18.51
CA SER A 184 41.39 4.58 -17.95
C SER A 184 42.04 5.74 -18.72
N GLU A 185 42.83 6.57 -18.00
CA GLU A 185 44.26 6.89 -18.27
C GLU A 185 45.02 7.21 -16.96
N VAL A 186 46.35 6.99 -16.92
CA VAL A 186 47.28 6.97 -15.76
C VAL A 186 48.51 7.87 -16.08
N PRO A 187 49.58 8.02 -15.24
CA PRO A 187 49.76 8.69 -13.93
C PRO A 187 50.82 9.83 -13.97
N GLY A 188 50.89 10.69 -12.93
CA GLY A 188 51.96 11.69 -12.77
C GLY A 188 52.28 12.07 -11.32
N LYS A 189 53.50 11.74 -10.89
CA LYS A 189 54.14 11.74 -9.56
C LYS A 189 54.64 13.13 -9.09
N ALA A 190 54.59 13.47 -7.79
CA ALA A 190 55.65 14.23 -7.05
C ALA A 190 55.37 14.48 -5.53
N SER A 191 56.30 14.00 -4.68
CA SER A 191 56.90 14.55 -3.42
C SER A 191 56.10 15.24 -2.28
N GLY A 192 56.35 14.79 -1.03
CA GLY A 192 55.88 15.36 0.26
C GLY A 192 56.62 16.64 0.76
N PRO A 193 56.68 17.01 2.07
CA PRO A 193 56.54 16.19 3.30
C PRO A 193 55.67 16.78 4.47
N ALA A 194 55.51 15.98 5.55
CA ALA A 194 55.45 16.24 7.02
C ALA A 194 55.07 17.66 7.58
N MET A 195 54.44 17.89 8.74
CA MET A 195 54.11 17.16 9.98
C MET A 195 53.19 18.07 10.84
N GLN A 196 52.39 17.49 11.77
CA GLN A 196 52.11 17.85 13.19
C GLN A 196 51.99 19.36 13.60
N ASP A 197 51.20 19.82 14.57
CA ASP A 197 50.48 19.23 15.70
C ASP A 197 49.54 20.30 16.33
N LEU A 198 48.53 19.85 17.08
CA LEU A 198 47.99 20.40 18.36
C LEU A 198 48.07 21.93 18.62
N SER A 199 47.03 22.69 19.02
CA SER A 199 46.02 22.45 20.04
C SER A 199 45.38 23.79 20.50
N HIS A 200 44.25 23.70 21.24
CA HIS A 200 43.70 24.67 22.23
C HIS A 200 43.03 25.95 21.65
N THR A 201 41.86 26.45 22.09
CA THR A 201 41.15 26.36 23.38
C THR A 201 39.74 27.00 23.30
N ALA A 202 38.82 26.47 24.13
CA ALA A 202 37.79 27.13 24.96
C ALA A 202 36.78 28.14 24.32
N ARG A 203 35.47 27.89 24.32
CA ARG A 203 34.44 27.93 25.41
C ARG A 203 33.94 29.36 25.73
N ALA A 204 32.65 29.62 25.44
CA ALA A 204 31.62 30.09 26.39
C ALA A 204 30.36 30.63 25.66
N SER A 205 29.18 30.21 26.12
CA SER A 205 27.88 30.89 26.01
C SER A 205 27.53 31.48 27.39
N PRO A 206 26.32 32.03 27.70
CA PRO A 206 25.28 32.73 26.92
C PRO A 206 24.82 34.05 27.61
N SER A 207 23.88 34.81 27.04
CA SER A 207 22.95 35.65 27.84
C SER A 207 21.70 36.09 27.06
N ALA A 208 20.55 36.00 27.74
CA ALA A 208 19.19 36.31 27.29
C ALA A 208 18.75 37.75 27.60
N SER A 209 17.65 38.20 26.98
CA SER A 209 16.58 39.13 27.45
C SER A 209 15.63 39.37 26.24
N VAL A 210 14.32 39.05 26.19
CA VAL A 210 13.10 39.35 26.98
C VAL A 210 12.65 40.82 26.96
N LYS A 211 11.47 41.04 26.34
CA LYS A 211 10.39 42.09 26.47
C LYS A 211 10.81 43.57 26.52
N THR A 212 10.16 44.49 25.80
CA THR A 212 8.72 44.83 25.79
C THR A 212 8.39 45.54 24.48
#